data_AF-A0A1F9M1G5-F1
#
_entry.id   AF-A0A1F9M1G5-F1
#
_cell.length_a   1.000
_cell.length_b   1.000
_cell.length_c   1.000
_cell.angle_alpha   90.00
_cell.angle_beta   90.00
_cell.angle_gamma   90.00
#
_symmetry.space_group_name_H-M   'P 1'
#
loop_
_entity.id
_entity.type
_entity.pdbx_description
1 polymer ?
#
loop_
_entity_poly.entity_id
_entity_poly.type
_entity_poly.pdbx_seq_one_letter_code
_entity_poly.pdbx_strand_id
1 'polypeptide(L)' 'MQVKAPPKNRLICYCFGHTEDDLRRDVLEHGRSLLMERLVTEKKGGRCRCAEKNPAGR' A
#
# COMPACT_ATOMS: atom_id res chain seq x y z
N MET A 1 -18.26 -24.27 8.48
CA MET A 1 -16.98 -23.53 8.53
C MET A 1 -16.83 -22.79 7.21
N GLN A 2 -17.20 -21.50 7.15
CA GLN A 2 -17.07 -20.72 5.90
C GLN A 2 -15.65 -20.17 5.80
N VAL A 3 -14.84 -20.78 4.95
CA VAL A 3 -13.55 -20.22 4.53
C VAL A 3 -13.87 -19.01 3.66
N LYS A 4 -13.81 -17.80 4.23
CA LYS A 4 -13.89 -16.57 3.45
C LYS A 4 -12.67 -16.50 2.54
N ALA A 5 -12.90 -16.43 1.23
CA ALA A 5 -11.86 -16.12 0.26
C ALA A 5 -11.12 -14.83 0.68
N PRO A 6 -9.80 -14.74 0.50
CA PRO A 6 -9.06 -13.53 0.84
C PRO A 6 -9.63 -12.34 0.04
N PRO A 7 -9.67 -11.13 0.63
CA PRO A 7 -10.15 -9.95 -0.07
C PRO A 7 -9.35 -9.76 -1.35
N LYS A 8 -10.07 -9.57 -2.47
CA LYS A 8 -9.51 -9.50 -3.83
C LYS A 8 -8.46 -8.41 -4.04
N ASN A 9 -8.28 -7.49 -3.10
CA ASN A 9 -7.33 -6.41 -3.25
C ASN A 9 -6.72 -6.02 -1.89
N ARG A 10 -5.49 -6.49 -1.64
CA ARG A 10 -4.80 -6.32 -0.35
C ARG A 10 -4.37 -4.87 -0.17
N LEU A 11 -4.65 -4.29 0.99
CA LEU A 11 -4.14 -2.98 1.35
C LEU A 11 -2.63 -3.08 1.62
N ILE A 12 -1.86 -2.27 0.90
CA ILE A 12 -0.39 -2.22 1.02
C ILE A 12 0.02 -1.04 1.90
N CYS A 13 -0.63 0.12 1.75
CA CYS A 13 -0.36 1.29 2.58
C CYS A 13 -1.58 1.71 3.38
N TYR A 14 -1.55 1.46 4.69
CA TYR A 14 -2.60 1.88 5.63
C TYR A 14 -2.62 3.40 5.89
N CYS A 15 -1.52 4.10 5.61
CA CYS A 15 -1.47 5.55 5.81
C CYS A 15 -2.21 6.32 4.71
N PHE A 16 -2.09 5.87 3.47
CA PHE A 16 -2.57 6.56 2.27
C PHE A 16 -3.65 5.78 1.49
N GLY A 17 -3.99 4.57 1.91
CA GLY A 17 -5.10 3.80 1.34
C GLY A 17 -4.76 3.03 0.06
N HIS A 18 -3.49 2.89 -0.31
CA HIS A 18 -3.09 2.21 -1.55
C HIS A 18 -3.12 0.69 -1.43
N THR A 19 -3.73 0.08 -2.43
CA THR A 19 -3.88 -1.37 -2.59
C THR A 19 -2.85 -1.95 -3.55
N GLU A 20 -2.72 -3.26 -3.55
CA GLU A 20 -1.85 -3.99 -4.48
C GLU A 20 -2.21 -3.71 -5.95
N ASP A 21 -3.51 -3.61 -6.28
CA ASP A 21 -3.94 -3.29 -7.63
C ASP A 21 -3.67 -1.82 -8.00
N ASP A 22 -3.65 -0.90 -7.05
CA ASP A 22 -3.22 0.48 -7.33
C ASP A 22 -1.76 0.51 -7.77
N LEU A 23 -0.89 -0.20 -7.06
CA LEU A 23 0.53 -0.31 -7.41
C LEU A 23 0.71 -0.99 -8.78
N ARG A 24 -0.05 -2.06 -9.05
CA ARG A 24 0.01 -2.75 -10.35
C ARG A 24 -0.41 -1.82 -11.49
N ARG A 25 -1.54 -1.12 -11.35
CA ARG A 25 -2.04 -0.20 -12.38
C ARG A 25 -1.05 0.93 -12.64
N ASP A 26 -0.47 1.48 -11.58
CA ASP A 26 0.55 2.53 -11.65
C ASP A 26 1.81 2.07 -12.42
N VAL A 27 2.27 0.82 -12.23
CA VAL A 27 3.35 0.25 -13.05
C VAL A 27 2.94 0.08 -14.52
N LEU A 28 1.72 -0.43 -14.77
CA LEU A 28 1.24 -0.65 -16.13
C LEU A 28 1.08 0.68 -16.91
N GLU A 29 0.67 1.74 -16.21
CA GLU A 29 0.46 3.07 -16.79
C GLU A 29 1.77 3.82 -17.05
N HIS A 30 2.75 3.72 -16.14
CA HIS A 30 3.95 4.55 -16.19
C HIS A 30 5.25 3.79 -16.51
N GLY A 31 5.18 2.45 -16.63
CA GLY A 31 6.35 1.57 -16.80
C GLY A 31 7.20 1.39 -15.53
N ARG A 32 6.87 2.09 -14.44
CA ARG A 32 7.46 2.00 -13.10
C ARG A 32 6.43 2.50 -12.08
N SER A 33 6.60 2.17 -10.80
CA SER A 33 5.62 2.59 -9.79
C SER A 33 5.94 3.97 -9.20
N LEU A 34 5.27 5.02 -9.68
CA LEU A 34 5.34 6.36 -9.10
C LEU A 34 4.70 6.41 -7.71
N LEU A 35 3.66 5.60 -7.47
CA LEU A 35 3.05 5.44 -6.15
C LEU A 35 4.06 4.90 -5.14
N MET A 36 4.84 3.87 -5.47
CA MET A 36 5.84 3.33 -4.56
C MET A 36 6.94 4.34 -4.25
N GLU A 37 7.39 5.11 -5.24
CA GLU A 37 8.38 6.17 -5.03
C GLU A 37 7.88 7.24 -4.07
N ARG A 38 6.62 7.65 -4.24
CA ARG A 38 5.95 8.55 -3.30
C ARG A 38 5.89 7.95 -1.91
N LEU A 39 5.41 6.70 -1.77
CA LEU A 39 5.30 6.02 -0.47
C LEU A 39 6.63 5.92 0.27
N VAL A 40 7.72 5.61 -0.44
CA VAL A 40 9.08 5.59 0.12
C VAL A 40 9.49 6.99 0.59
N THR A 41 9.20 8.03 -0.18
CA THR A 41 9.51 9.41 0.17
C THR A 41 8.72 9.89 1.39
N GLU A 42 7.42 9.59 1.46
CA GLU A 42 6.57 9.87 2.62
C GLU A 42 7.06 9.17 3.88
N LYS A 43 7.44 7.88 3.76
CA LYS A 43 7.96 7.09 4.88
C LYS A 43 9.30 7.65 5.40
N LYS A 44 10.23 7.97 4.50
CA LYS A 44 11.52 8.61 4.85
C LYS A 44 11.32 9.99 5.48
N GLY A 45 10.31 10.73 5.03
CA GLY A 45 9.96 12.04 5.55
C GLY A 45 9.16 12.03 6.86
N GLY A 46 8.93 10.88 7.48
CA GLY A 46 8.19 10.77 8.74
C GLY A 46 6.70 11.09 8.65
N ARG A 47 6.12 11.10 7.43
CA ARG A 47 4.71 11.44 7.20
C ARG A 47 3.76 10.25 7.37
N CYS A 48 4.32 9.06 7.61
CA CYS A 48 3.58 7.84 7.86
C CYS A 48 3.32 7.61 9.35
N ARG A 49 2.14 7.06 9.66
CA ARG A 49 1.77 6.54 10.99
C ARG A 49 1.74 5.00 10.98
N CYS A 50 2.78 4.36 10.46
CA CYS A 50 2.79 2.90 10.28
C CYS A 50 2.64 2.15 11.62
N ALA A 51 3.26 2.65 12.70
CA ALA A 51 3.17 2.06 14.03
C ALA A 51 1.73 2.01 14.56
N GLU A 52 0.90 2.99 14.20
CA GLU A 52 -0.50 3.10 14.66
C GLU A 52 -1.49 2.44 13.68
N LYS A 53 -1.27 2.63 12.36
CA LYS A 53 -2.25 2.28 11.33
C LYS A 53 -2.01 0.92 10.68
N ASN A 54 -0.77 0.46 10.59
CA ASN A 54 -0.47 -0.84 9.98
C ASN A 54 -0.61 -1.93 11.06
N PRO A 55 -1.43 -2.99 10.86
CA PRO A 55 -1.50 -4.11 11.79
C PRO A 55 -0.15 -4.78 12.09
N ALA A 56 0.82 -4.69 11.17
CA ALA A 56 2.18 -5.17 11.39
C ALA A 56 3.09 -4.19 12.15
N GLY A 57 2.62 -2.97 12.43
CA GLY A 57 3.35 -1.91 13.13
C GLY A 57 4.51 -1.27 12.37
N ARG A 58 4.70 -1.55 11.06
CA ARG A 58 5.86 -1.11 10.26
C ARG A 58 5.61 -0.90 8.78
#